data_AF-A0A536BJD4-F1
#
_entry.id   AF-A0A536BJD4-F1
#
_cell.length_a   1.000
_cell.length_b   1.000
_cell.length_c   1.000
_cell.angle_alpha   90.00
_cell.angle_beta   90.00
_cell.angle_gamma   90.00
#
_symmetry.space_group_name_H-M   'P 1'
#
loop_
_entity.id
_entity.type
_entity.pdbx_description
1 polymer ?
#
loop_
_entity_poly.entity_id
_entity_poly.type
_entity_poly.pdbx_seq_one_letter_code
_entity_poly.pdbx_strand_id
1 'polypeptide(L)'
;MFGRHVAGDAELVNDFPHTLMSEAPLEDGNALPDERLKVLFAYCHPTLVLETRVALTLGMLGGLTNDQIAGALRVPPAIVAERLAGARAKIKKAGIPFGVPRDGSLPERLADVLATVYLIFNEAYAGDGQLAAEAIRLGRMLAELLPDESEVHGLLALILLNDGRRTSRYRHGELVLLDDEERTLWDRERVAEGEQHLARARALYGHGAYVLRAEIASVHMAEPVDWPELVALYTELARLVPSGAVELNRAIAVAEVAGPEPALVIVERIEFEPSELDHYCSLHSTRADLLRRLGRTIDARYAYGRALQLTRSEPERRFLKRRIAELPPPAAADCEAFWDNALDRIKAAAEADEIEDAEAPAEDARAQRRRLPADAPDPAAHLEHVQPQLAKRERPPHGADH
;
A
#
# COMPACT_ATOMS: atom_id res chain seq x y z
N MET A 1 52.24 12.01 13.61
CA MET A 1 52.76 13.04 12.71
C MET A 1 51.57 13.50 11.87
N PHE A 2 50.76 14.51 12.15
CA PHE A 2 50.61 15.59 13.15
C PHE A 2 49.18 15.42 13.76
N GLY A 3 48.76 15.86 14.94
CA GLY A 3 49.24 16.88 15.86
C GLY A 3 48.17 17.97 16.07
N ARG A 4 47.51 17.94 17.24
CA ARG A 4 46.85 19.05 18.00
C ARG A 4 45.51 19.61 17.49
N HIS A 5 44.45 19.51 18.32
CA HIS A 5 43.89 20.58 19.20
C HIS A 5 43.45 21.80 18.40
N VAL A 6 42.17 22.20 18.44
CA VAL A 6 41.61 23.04 19.52
C VAL A 6 40.12 22.71 19.75
N ALA A 7 39.74 22.59 21.03
CA ALA A 7 38.37 22.72 21.49
C ALA A 7 37.96 24.20 21.41
N GLY A 8 36.83 24.49 20.77
CA GLY A 8 36.23 25.82 20.68
C GLY A 8 34.91 25.75 19.94
N ASP A 9 33.83 26.09 20.64
CA ASP A 9 32.55 26.57 20.13
C ASP A 9 31.65 25.54 19.42
N ALA A 10 30.96 24.73 20.24
CA ALA A 10 29.75 23.99 19.87
C ALA A 10 28.46 24.73 20.32
N GLU A 11 28.53 26.05 20.46
CA GLU A 11 27.38 26.95 20.41
C GLU A 11 27.51 27.70 19.09
N LEU A 12 26.75 27.28 18.05
CA LEU A 12 26.41 28.07 16.84
C LEU A 12 25.76 27.16 15.77
N VAL A 13 24.60 26.56 16.06
CA VAL A 13 23.56 26.25 15.04
C VAL A 13 22.15 26.46 15.61
N ASN A 14 22.01 27.33 16.61
CA ASN A 14 20.71 27.63 17.25
C ASN A 14 20.32 29.12 17.13
N ASP A 15 20.83 29.82 16.11
CA ASP A 15 20.54 31.24 15.92
C ASP A 15 20.25 31.54 14.45
N PHE A 16 19.00 31.31 14.06
CA PHE A 16 18.37 31.93 12.88
C PHE A 16 16.97 32.40 13.28
N PRO A 17 16.55 33.59 12.84
CA PRO A 17 15.65 34.45 13.61
C PRO A 17 14.22 33.90 13.73
N HIS A 18 13.75 33.86 14.98
CA HIS A 18 12.38 33.63 15.46
C HIS A 18 11.29 34.56 14.88
N THR A 19 11.59 35.39 13.87
CA THR A 19 10.78 36.56 13.49
C THR A 19 9.87 36.32 12.29
N LEU A 20 9.74 35.10 11.76
CA LEU A 20 8.77 34.77 10.69
C LEU A 20 7.89 33.54 11.00
N MET A 21 7.87 33.11 12.27
CA MET A 21 6.95 32.09 12.80
C MET A 21 5.82 32.68 13.66
N SER A 22 5.61 33.99 13.62
CA SER A 22 4.66 34.71 14.48
C SER A 22 3.16 34.52 14.15
N GLU A 23 2.79 33.64 13.21
CA GLU A 23 1.36 33.40 12.87
C GLU A 23 0.93 31.92 12.84
N ALA A 24 1.77 30.99 13.30
CA ALA A 24 1.31 29.62 13.56
C ALA A 24 1.77 29.18 14.96
N PRO A 25 0.88 29.16 15.97
CA PRO A 25 1.23 28.69 17.30
C PRO A 25 1.29 27.17 17.27
N LEU A 26 2.48 26.60 17.14
CA LEU A 26 2.71 25.17 17.35
C LEU A 26 4.05 24.93 18.03
N GLU A 27 4.21 25.56 19.19
CA GLU A 27 4.98 24.95 20.26
C GLU A 27 3.94 24.34 21.20
N ASP A 28 4.04 23.02 21.41
CA ASP A 28 3.12 22.14 22.14
C ASP A 28 1.86 21.69 21.38
N GLY A 29 1.53 20.40 21.53
CA GLY A 29 0.36 19.71 20.94
C GLY A 29 -1.01 20.18 21.45
N ASN A 30 -1.12 21.47 21.80
CA ASN A 30 -2.28 22.11 22.43
C ASN A 30 -3.01 23.07 21.47
N ALA A 31 -2.78 22.95 20.16
CA ALA A 31 -3.44 23.79 19.18
C ALA A 31 -4.95 23.51 19.07
N LEU A 32 -5.71 24.58 18.84
CA LEU A 32 -7.14 24.52 18.56
C LEU A 32 -7.42 23.57 17.38
N PRO A 33 -8.57 22.88 17.35
CA PRO A 33 -8.98 21.98 16.26
C PRO A 33 -8.71 22.55 14.86
N ASP A 34 -9.15 23.79 14.59
CA ASP A 34 -8.97 24.45 13.29
C ASP A 34 -7.50 24.70 12.92
N GLU A 35 -6.63 25.00 13.88
CA GLU A 35 -5.21 25.24 13.62
C GLU A 35 -4.48 23.96 13.21
N ARG A 36 -4.83 22.82 13.83
CA ARG A 36 -4.30 21.50 13.46
C ARG A 36 -4.68 21.13 12.03
N LEU A 37 -5.93 21.41 11.63
CA LEU A 37 -6.41 21.13 10.28
C LEU A 37 -5.69 21.97 9.22
N LYS A 38 -5.50 23.27 9.48
CA LYS A 38 -4.75 24.18 8.59
C LYS A 38 -3.32 23.70 8.34
N VAL A 39 -2.66 23.23 9.40
CA VAL A 39 -1.27 22.76 9.36
C VAL A 39 -1.14 21.46 8.56
N LEU A 40 -2.04 20.51 8.80
CA LEU A 40 -2.08 19.25 8.07
C LEU A 40 -2.25 19.48 6.56
N PHE A 41 -3.18 20.36 6.18
CA PHE A 41 -3.37 20.74 4.78
C PHE A 41 -2.13 21.39 4.18
N ALA A 42 -1.45 22.28 4.91
CA ALA A 42 -0.24 22.94 4.42
C ALA A 42 0.92 21.94 4.20
N TYR A 43 1.08 20.97 5.10
CA TYR A 43 2.17 20.00 5.04
C TYR A 43 1.93 18.86 4.06
N CYS A 44 0.67 18.54 3.76
CA CYS A 44 0.30 17.56 2.75
C CYS A 44 0.14 18.18 1.35
N HIS A 45 0.58 19.43 1.14
CA HIS A 45 0.36 20.13 -0.13
C HIS A 45 1.07 19.44 -1.31
N PRO A 46 0.42 19.33 -2.49
CA PRO A 46 0.91 18.51 -3.60
C PRO A 46 2.26 18.94 -4.20
N THR A 47 2.64 20.21 -4.01
CA THR A 47 3.96 20.75 -4.43
C THR A 47 5.14 20.15 -3.66
N LEU A 48 4.88 19.49 -2.54
CA LEU A 48 5.88 18.77 -1.77
C LEU A 48 5.92 17.32 -2.27
N VAL A 49 7.12 16.76 -2.42
CA VAL A 49 7.26 15.33 -2.71
C VAL A 49 6.76 14.50 -1.53
N LEU A 50 6.26 13.30 -1.80
CA LEU A 50 5.54 12.48 -0.82
C LEU A 50 6.34 12.21 0.46
N GLU A 51 7.63 11.89 0.33
CA GLU A 51 8.53 11.66 1.46
C GLU A 51 8.71 12.90 2.33
N THR A 52 8.59 14.09 1.72
CA THR A 52 8.63 15.36 2.44
C THR A 52 7.34 15.60 3.23
N ARG A 53 6.17 15.27 2.66
CA ARG A 53 4.87 15.36 3.34
C ARG A 53 4.84 14.45 4.56
N VAL A 54 5.31 13.21 4.40
CA VAL A 54 5.42 12.22 5.49
C VAL A 54 6.34 12.74 6.60
N ALA A 55 7.56 13.16 6.26
CA ALA A 55 8.52 13.66 7.25
C ALA A 55 8.00 14.89 8.01
N LEU A 56 7.37 15.85 7.33
CA LEU A 56 6.77 17.02 7.97
C LEU A 56 5.63 16.64 8.90
N THR A 57 4.74 15.75 8.45
CA THR A 57 3.59 15.31 9.25
C THR A 57 4.04 14.58 10.51
N LEU A 58 5.00 13.65 10.40
CA LEU A 58 5.57 12.93 11.54
C LEU A 58 6.30 13.85 12.53
N GLY A 59 7.11 14.78 12.04
CA GLY A 59 7.88 15.67 12.92
C GLY A 59 7.02 16.73 13.62
N MET A 60 6.12 17.37 12.87
CA MET A 60 5.39 18.53 13.38
C MET A 60 4.07 18.17 14.05
N LEU A 61 3.32 17.21 13.50
CA LEU A 61 2.07 16.78 14.11
C LEU A 61 2.28 15.56 14.99
N GLY A 62 3.14 14.62 14.58
CA GLY A 62 3.44 13.42 15.37
C GLY A 62 4.48 13.58 16.47
N GLY A 63 5.22 14.70 16.48
CA GLY A 63 6.22 14.95 17.52
C GLY A 63 7.43 14.01 17.49
N LEU A 64 7.65 13.30 16.38
CA LEU A 64 8.81 12.42 16.23
C LEU A 64 10.09 13.24 16.04
N THR A 65 11.19 12.77 16.62
CA THR A 65 12.51 13.37 16.41
C THR A 65 13.05 13.04 15.01
N ASN A 66 14.03 13.81 14.53
CA ASN A 66 14.70 13.53 13.26
C ASN A 66 15.28 12.11 13.21
N ASP A 67 15.77 11.58 14.33
CA ASP A 67 16.33 10.23 14.41
C ASP A 67 15.24 9.15 14.29
N GLN A 68 14.07 9.38 14.90
CA GLN A 68 12.92 8.48 14.76
C GLN A 68 12.40 8.48 13.32
N ILE A 69 12.28 9.66 12.70
CA ILE A 69 11.86 9.80 11.30
C ILE A 69 12.90 9.16 10.36
N ALA A 70 14.19 9.32 10.65
CA ALA A 70 15.28 8.72 9.88
C ALA A 70 15.24 7.19 9.93
N GLY A 71 15.00 6.62 11.11
CA GLY A 71 14.78 5.19 11.30
C GLY A 71 13.57 4.68 10.50
N ALA A 72 12.44 5.38 10.63
CA ALA A 72 11.20 5.08 9.91
C ALA A 72 11.38 5.07 8.39
N LEU A 73 11.98 6.14 7.86
CA LEU A 73 12.19 6.33 6.42
C LEU A 73 13.45 5.63 5.88
N ARG A 74 14.21 4.95 6.75
CA ARG A 74 15.46 4.24 6.43
C ARG A 74 16.47 5.11 5.68
N VAL A 75 16.59 6.37 6.09
CA VAL A 75 17.55 7.35 5.56
C VAL A 75 18.43 7.90 6.69
N PRO A 76 19.62 8.46 6.39
CA PRO A 76 20.41 9.13 7.42
C PRO A 76 19.68 10.33 8.04
N PRO A 77 19.84 10.62 9.35
CA PRO A 77 19.21 11.77 10.01
C PRO A 77 19.49 13.13 9.35
N ALA A 78 20.69 13.30 8.78
CA ALA A 78 21.06 14.50 8.04
C ALA A 78 20.13 14.75 6.81
N ILE A 79 19.73 13.67 6.12
CA ILE A 79 18.81 13.76 4.97
C ILE A 79 17.42 14.21 5.44
N VAL A 80 16.96 13.75 6.60
CA VAL A 80 15.69 14.21 7.19
C VAL A 80 15.76 15.71 7.51
N ALA A 81 16.82 16.15 8.19
CA ALA A 81 17.00 17.55 8.56
C ALA A 81 17.01 18.47 7.32
N GLU A 82 17.77 18.09 6.28
CA GLU A 82 17.83 18.83 5.01
C GLU A 82 16.46 18.86 4.31
N ARG A 83 15.75 17.72 4.25
CA ARG A 83 14.40 17.64 3.69
C ARG A 83 13.44 18.57 4.41
N LEU A 84 13.41 18.54 5.74
CA LEU A 84 12.52 19.39 6.54
C LEU A 84 12.85 20.89 6.36
N ALA A 85 14.12 21.26 6.33
CA ALA A 85 14.55 22.64 6.08
C ALA A 85 14.14 23.11 4.67
N GLY A 86 14.41 22.30 3.65
CA GLY A 86 14.04 22.57 2.25
C GLY A 86 12.52 22.65 2.06
N ALA A 87 11.76 21.82 2.76
CA ALA A 87 10.30 21.82 2.72
C ALA A 87 9.72 23.11 3.28
N ARG A 88 10.19 23.56 4.44
CA ARG A 88 9.80 24.85 5.03
C ARG A 88 10.11 26.02 4.10
N ALA A 89 11.28 26.00 3.46
CA ALA A 89 11.64 27.00 2.46
C ALA A 89 10.71 26.97 1.23
N LYS A 90 10.34 25.78 0.74
CA LYS A 90 9.38 25.61 -0.37
C LYS A 90 7.98 26.10 -0.01
N ILE A 91 7.47 25.74 1.17
CA ILE A 91 6.15 26.19 1.67
C ILE A 91 6.11 27.72 1.68
N LYS A 92 7.13 28.35 2.26
CA LYS A 92 7.25 29.81 2.33
C LYS A 92 7.36 30.43 0.94
N LYS A 93 8.21 29.89 0.06
CA LYS A 93 8.41 30.40 -1.31
C LYS A 93 7.16 30.29 -2.17
N ALA A 94 6.40 29.20 -2.03
CA ALA A 94 5.18 28.96 -2.79
C ALA A 94 3.96 29.71 -2.22
N GLY A 95 4.10 30.36 -1.05
CA GLY A 95 3.00 31.07 -0.41
C GLY A 95 1.83 30.16 -0.08
N ILE A 96 2.10 28.91 0.29
CA ILE A 96 1.05 27.93 0.57
C ILE A 96 0.25 28.43 1.79
N PRO A 97 -1.05 28.67 1.64
CA PRO A 97 -1.84 29.23 2.74
C PRO A 97 -1.97 28.20 3.86
N PHE A 98 -1.75 28.65 5.09
CA PHE A 98 -2.16 27.93 6.30
C PHE A 98 -3.64 28.17 6.51
N GLY A 99 -4.45 27.40 5.78
CA GLY A 99 -5.89 27.55 5.72
C GLY A 99 -6.54 26.22 5.36
N VAL A 100 -7.73 25.98 5.88
CA VAL A 100 -8.61 24.95 5.31
C VAL A 100 -8.93 25.38 3.88
N PRO A 101 -8.76 24.50 2.87
CA PRO A 101 -9.13 24.82 1.50
C PRO A 101 -10.58 25.30 1.44
N ARG A 102 -10.86 26.36 0.67
CA ARG A 102 -12.25 26.80 0.44
C ARG A 102 -13.03 25.66 -0.24
N ASP A 103 -14.33 25.59 0.03
CA ASP A 103 -15.27 24.48 -0.22
C ASP A 103 -15.26 23.83 -1.63
N GLY A 104 -14.52 24.37 -2.61
CA GLY A 104 -14.31 23.75 -3.92
C GLY A 104 -13.04 22.90 -4.10
N SER A 105 -12.03 23.04 -3.23
CA SER A 105 -10.77 22.24 -3.31
C SER A 105 -10.52 21.35 -2.10
N LEU A 106 -11.45 21.34 -1.15
CA LEU A 106 -11.36 20.50 0.04
C LEU A 106 -11.27 18.99 -0.29
N PRO A 107 -12.07 18.42 -1.22
CA PRO A 107 -12.03 16.97 -1.49
C PRO A 107 -10.67 16.50 -2.03
N GLU A 108 -10.11 17.20 -3.02
CA GLU A 108 -8.81 16.87 -3.62
C GLU A 108 -7.67 16.99 -2.59
N ARG A 109 -7.70 18.07 -1.80
CA ARG A 109 -6.71 18.30 -0.74
C ARG A 109 -6.83 17.31 0.41
N LEU A 110 -8.04 16.84 0.70
CA LEU A 110 -8.27 15.79 1.70
C LEU A 110 -7.70 14.47 1.21
N ALA A 111 -7.82 14.13 -0.08
CA ALA A 111 -7.22 12.93 -0.64
C ALA A 111 -5.69 12.88 -0.43
N ASP A 112 -4.98 14.00 -0.64
CA ASP A 112 -3.53 14.10 -0.36
C ASP A 112 -3.18 13.87 1.11
N VAL A 113 -4.02 14.38 2.02
CA VAL A 113 -3.87 14.20 3.46
C VAL A 113 -4.06 12.73 3.84
N LEU A 114 -5.16 12.12 3.36
CA LEU A 114 -5.48 10.72 3.63
C LEU A 114 -4.40 9.79 3.07
N ALA A 115 -3.90 10.05 1.86
CA ALA A 115 -2.78 9.30 1.28
C ALA A 115 -1.49 9.42 2.10
N THR A 116 -1.20 10.59 2.66
CA THR A 116 -0.03 10.79 3.53
C THR A 116 -0.18 10.00 4.83
N VAL A 117 -1.34 10.03 5.47
CA VAL A 117 -1.62 9.26 6.69
C VAL A 117 -1.58 7.76 6.42
N TYR A 118 -2.15 7.30 5.30
CA TYR A 118 -2.12 5.90 4.91
C TYR A 118 -0.71 5.41 4.61
N LEU A 119 0.13 6.23 3.96
CA LEU A 119 1.53 5.88 3.74
C LEU A 119 2.31 5.74 5.05
N ILE A 120 2.10 6.65 6.02
CA ILE A 120 2.69 6.53 7.35
C ILE A 120 2.32 5.16 7.95
N PHE A 121 1.04 4.76 7.84
CA PHE A 121 0.60 3.46 8.32
C PHE A 121 1.25 2.29 7.55
N ASN A 122 1.34 2.35 6.21
CA ASN A 122 1.92 1.29 5.41
C ASN A 122 3.41 1.06 5.74
N GLU A 123 4.17 2.14 5.95
CA GLU A 123 5.57 2.03 6.41
C GLU A 123 5.67 1.39 7.80
N ALA A 124 4.72 1.72 8.70
CA ALA A 124 4.61 1.12 10.02
C ALA A 124 4.27 -0.37 9.99
N TYR A 125 3.41 -0.76 9.04
CA TYR A 125 2.84 -2.09 8.91
C TYR A 125 3.89 -3.17 8.62
N ALA A 126 5.10 -2.76 8.20
CA ALA A 126 6.27 -3.61 7.98
C ALA A 126 7.16 -3.80 9.23
N GLY A 127 6.87 -3.18 10.39
CA GLY A 127 7.57 -3.51 11.64
C GLY A 127 7.77 -2.40 12.67
N ASP A 128 7.27 -1.17 12.47
CA ASP A 128 7.41 -0.08 13.45
C ASP A 128 6.06 0.24 14.11
N GLY A 129 5.88 -0.24 15.34
CA GLY A 129 4.66 0.00 16.11
C GLY A 129 4.43 1.47 16.51
N GLN A 130 5.48 2.31 16.50
CA GLN A 130 5.36 3.75 16.84
C GLN A 130 4.70 4.52 15.70
N LEU A 131 5.09 4.26 14.46
CA LEU A 131 4.45 4.88 13.28
C LEU A 131 2.99 4.47 13.13
N ALA A 132 2.65 3.22 13.47
CA ALA A 132 1.27 2.74 13.38
C ALA A 132 0.39 3.45 14.42
N ALA A 133 0.89 3.58 15.65
CA ALA A 133 0.20 4.35 16.70
C ALA A 133 0.01 5.81 16.28
N GLU A 134 1.00 6.39 15.59
CA GLU A 134 0.93 7.76 15.11
C GLU A 134 -0.07 7.94 13.97
N ALA A 135 -0.12 7.03 12.99
CA ALA A 135 -1.13 7.04 11.94
C ALA A 135 -2.55 6.93 12.52
N ILE A 136 -2.76 6.04 13.51
CA ILE A 136 -4.04 5.92 14.22
C ILE A 136 -4.40 7.24 14.91
N ARG A 137 -3.45 7.87 15.60
CA ARG A 137 -3.66 9.15 16.28
C ARG A 137 -4.06 10.25 15.30
N LEU A 138 -3.38 10.35 14.15
CA LEU A 138 -3.71 11.30 13.08
C LEU A 138 -5.08 11.01 12.46
N GLY A 139 -5.42 9.74 12.23
CA GLY A 139 -6.73 9.32 11.72
C GLY A 139 -7.87 9.69 12.68
N ARG A 140 -7.70 9.45 14.00
CA ARG A 140 -8.68 9.88 15.03
C ARG A 140 -8.86 11.38 15.06
N MET A 141 -7.75 12.13 15.03
CA MET A 141 -7.78 13.58 14.96
C MET A 141 -8.55 14.06 13.72
N LEU A 142 -8.33 13.45 12.55
CA LEU A 142 -9.09 13.77 11.34
C LEU A 142 -10.59 13.48 11.52
N ALA A 143 -10.95 12.33 12.10
CA ALA A 143 -12.36 11.96 12.33
C ALA A 143 -13.07 12.90 13.32
N GLU A 144 -12.34 13.46 14.29
CA GLU A 144 -12.86 14.51 15.18
C GLU A 144 -13.05 15.85 14.46
N LEU A 145 -12.12 16.20 13.56
CA LEU A 145 -12.13 17.48 12.84
C LEU A 145 -13.12 17.51 11.67
N LEU A 146 -13.34 16.36 11.04
CA LEU A 146 -14.14 16.18 9.84
C LEU A 146 -15.14 15.02 10.03
N PRO A 147 -16.09 15.14 10.98
CA PRO A 147 -16.97 14.03 11.40
C PRO A 147 -18.02 13.64 10.33
N ASP A 148 -18.20 14.47 9.31
CA ASP A 148 -19.14 14.23 8.21
C ASP A 148 -18.43 13.79 6.91
N GLU A 149 -17.10 13.60 6.94
CA GLU A 149 -16.33 13.11 5.80
C GLU A 149 -16.19 11.59 5.85
N SER A 150 -16.87 10.88 4.95
CA SER A 150 -16.90 9.41 4.95
C SER A 150 -15.53 8.78 4.72
N GLU A 151 -14.69 9.38 3.85
CA GLU A 151 -13.36 8.85 3.53
C GLU A 151 -12.39 8.93 4.71
N VAL A 152 -12.57 9.92 5.61
CA VAL A 152 -11.80 10.01 6.86
C VAL A 152 -12.11 8.81 7.75
N HIS A 153 -13.40 8.50 7.91
CA HIS A 153 -13.85 7.35 8.66
C HIS A 153 -13.45 6.02 8.00
N GLY A 154 -13.51 5.93 6.67
CA GLY A 154 -13.02 4.79 5.90
C GLY A 154 -11.53 4.54 6.14
N LEU A 155 -10.68 5.57 6.06
CA LEU A 155 -9.24 5.42 6.30
C LEU A 155 -8.95 4.95 7.73
N LEU A 156 -9.59 5.57 8.72
CA LEU A 156 -9.37 5.19 10.12
C LEU A 156 -9.83 3.74 10.39
N ALA A 157 -10.99 3.34 9.84
CA ALA A 157 -11.46 1.96 9.92
C ALA A 157 -10.45 0.98 9.29
N LEU A 158 -9.97 1.26 8.08
CA LEU A 158 -8.95 0.45 7.40
C LEU A 158 -7.69 0.27 8.25
N ILE A 159 -7.18 1.36 8.81
CA ILE A 159 -5.98 1.36 9.65
C ILE A 159 -6.20 0.52 10.92
N LEU A 160 -7.32 0.74 11.63
CA LEU A 160 -7.63 0.05 12.89
C LEU A 160 -7.84 -1.46 12.69
N LEU A 161 -8.55 -1.85 11.63
CA LEU A 161 -8.79 -3.26 11.30
C LEU A 161 -7.47 -3.98 10.97
N ASN A 162 -6.61 -3.36 10.18
CA ASN A 162 -5.29 -3.93 9.86
C ASN A 162 -4.36 -3.97 11.09
N ASP A 163 -4.30 -2.90 11.88
CA ASP A 163 -3.45 -2.84 13.07
C ASP A 163 -3.92 -3.79 14.17
N GLY A 164 -5.24 -4.03 14.27
CA GLY A 164 -5.84 -4.97 15.20
C GLY A 164 -5.33 -6.42 15.04
N ARG A 165 -4.77 -6.74 13.88
CA ARG A 165 -4.20 -8.06 13.55
C ARG A 165 -2.68 -8.10 13.50
N ARG A 166 -2.01 -6.98 13.75
CA ARG A 166 -0.57 -6.86 13.57
C ARG A 166 0.23 -7.95 14.29
N THR A 167 -0.23 -8.37 15.47
CA THR A 167 0.40 -9.40 16.31
C THR A 167 0.22 -10.83 15.79
N SER A 168 -0.88 -11.14 15.09
CA SER A 168 -1.16 -12.48 14.57
C SER A 168 -0.45 -12.79 13.25
N ARG A 169 -0.02 -11.75 12.53
CA ARG A 169 0.64 -11.87 11.20
C ARG A 169 2.01 -12.51 11.25
N TYR A 170 2.65 -12.56 12.43
CA TYR A 170 3.95 -13.16 12.59
C TYR A 170 3.96 -14.17 13.74
N ARG A 171 4.42 -15.39 13.45
CA ARG A 171 4.66 -16.42 14.46
C ARG A 171 6.09 -16.90 14.33
N HIS A 172 6.88 -16.77 15.40
CA HIS A 172 8.32 -17.11 15.41
C HIS A 172 9.13 -16.43 14.28
N GLY A 173 8.76 -15.19 13.91
CA GLY A 173 9.42 -14.45 12.84
C GLY A 173 9.07 -14.93 11.43
N GLU A 174 8.13 -15.86 11.28
CA GLU A 174 7.54 -16.25 10.00
C GLU A 174 6.22 -15.52 9.78
N LEU A 175 5.98 -15.14 8.53
CA LEU A 175 4.71 -14.61 8.08
C LEU A 175 3.65 -15.71 8.15
N VAL A 176 2.51 -15.39 8.74
CA VAL A 176 1.34 -16.26 8.85
C VAL A 176 0.32 -15.83 7.81
N LEU A 177 -0.29 -16.80 7.12
CA LEU A 177 -1.37 -16.54 6.18
C LEU A 177 -2.65 -16.15 6.93
N LEU A 178 -3.49 -15.32 6.31
CA LEU A 178 -4.73 -14.83 6.92
C LEU A 178 -5.57 -15.95 7.55
N ASP A 179 -5.75 -17.08 6.85
CA ASP A 179 -6.54 -18.22 7.32
C ASP A 179 -5.89 -18.99 8.48
N ASP A 180 -4.57 -18.86 8.63
CA ASP A 180 -3.79 -19.52 9.68
C ASP A 180 -3.53 -18.59 10.89
N GLU A 181 -3.99 -17.34 10.82
CA GLU A 181 -3.85 -16.37 11.91
C GLU A 181 -4.70 -16.78 13.11
N GLU A 182 -4.09 -16.70 14.29
CA GLU A 182 -4.78 -16.98 15.54
C GLU A 182 -5.63 -15.78 15.95
N ARG A 183 -6.93 -15.83 15.63
CA ARG A 183 -7.89 -14.72 15.85
C ARG A 183 -8.05 -14.31 17.32
N THR A 184 -7.67 -15.17 18.27
CA THR A 184 -7.65 -14.83 19.70
C THR A 184 -6.57 -13.81 20.06
N LEU A 185 -5.56 -13.64 19.20
CA LEU A 185 -4.48 -12.66 19.38
C LEU A 185 -4.84 -11.26 18.83
N TRP A 186 -6.02 -11.13 18.20
CA TRP A 186 -6.47 -9.86 17.64
C TRP A 186 -6.85 -8.89 18.75
N ASP A 187 -6.47 -7.63 18.56
CA ASP A 187 -6.88 -6.52 19.43
C ASP A 187 -8.35 -6.21 19.16
N ARG A 188 -9.21 -6.76 20.03
CA ARG A 188 -10.67 -6.62 19.90
C ARG A 188 -11.15 -5.18 20.07
N GLU A 189 -10.43 -4.36 20.82
CA GLU A 189 -10.80 -2.95 21.00
C GLU A 189 -10.57 -2.18 19.70
N ARG A 190 -9.41 -2.38 19.05
CA ARG A 190 -9.13 -1.79 17.73
C ARG A 190 -10.08 -2.27 16.66
N VAL A 191 -10.39 -3.57 16.62
CA VAL A 191 -11.36 -4.12 15.65
C VAL A 191 -12.73 -3.50 15.88
N ALA A 192 -13.21 -3.42 17.12
CA ALA A 192 -14.51 -2.84 17.44
C ALA A 192 -14.58 -1.34 17.08
N GLU A 193 -13.51 -0.58 17.34
CA GLU A 193 -13.42 0.83 16.94
C GLU A 193 -13.38 0.99 15.42
N GLY A 194 -12.65 0.14 14.71
CA GLY A 194 -12.61 0.13 13.24
C GLY A 194 -14.00 -0.10 12.64
N GLU A 195 -14.74 -1.06 13.16
CA GLU A 195 -16.13 -1.33 12.76
C GLU A 195 -17.09 -0.17 13.06
N GLN A 196 -16.89 0.57 14.16
CA GLN A 196 -17.67 1.77 14.46
C GLN A 196 -17.45 2.88 13.43
N HIS A 197 -16.19 3.11 13.05
CA HIS A 197 -15.87 4.09 12.00
C HIS A 197 -16.39 3.65 10.63
N LEU A 198 -16.31 2.36 10.30
CA LEU A 198 -16.89 1.84 9.06
C LEU A 198 -18.42 2.03 9.04
N ALA A 199 -19.10 1.75 10.15
CA ALA A 199 -20.54 2.00 10.27
C ALA A 199 -20.89 3.49 10.10
N ARG A 200 -20.06 4.40 10.61
CA ARG A 200 -20.23 5.85 10.39
C ARG A 200 -20.03 6.23 8.93
N ALA A 201 -19.01 5.69 8.26
CA ALA A 201 -18.79 5.93 6.83
C ALA A 201 -19.98 5.46 5.97
N ARG A 202 -20.53 4.27 6.28
CA ARG A 202 -21.76 3.74 5.65
C ARG A 202 -22.97 4.66 5.89
N ALA A 203 -23.14 5.17 7.11
CA ALA A 203 -24.22 6.09 7.46
C ALA A 203 -24.13 7.44 6.71
N LEU A 204 -22.94 7.83 6.27
CA LEU A 204 -22.67 8.99 5.43
C LEU A 204 -22.78 8.67 3.92
N TYR A 205 -23.21 7.46 3.55
CA TYR A 205 -23.28 6.97 2.17
C TYR A 205 -21.93 6.98 1.44
N GLY A 206 -20.83 6.79 2.18
CA GLY A 206 -19.48 6.78 1.64
C GLY A 206 -19.24 5.62 0.68
N HIS A 207 -18.54 5.89 -0.41
CA HIS A 207 -18.21 4.93 -1.47
C HIS A 207 -16.86 5.26 -2.14
N GLY A 208 -15.99 5.99 -1.43
CA GLY A 208 -14.66 6.31 -1.93
C GLY A 208 -13.67 5.17 -1.68
N ALA A 209 -12.41 5.39 -2.09
CA ALA A 209 -11.40 4.35 -2.13
C ALA A 209 -11.07 3.82 -0.73
N TYR A 210 -11.00 4.69 0.29
CA TYR A 210 -10.70 4.25 1.65
C TYR A 210 -11.89 3.55 2.31
N VAL A 211 -13.12 3.95 2.02
CA VAL A 211 -14.30 3.21 2.48
C VAL A 211 -14.30 1.80 1.88
N LEU A 212 -14.14 1.66 0.56
CA LEU A 212 -14.10 0.34 -0.09
C LEU A 212 -12.96 -0.54 0.44
N ARG A 213 -11.78 0.02 0.69
CA ARG A 213 -10.67 -0.70 1.31
C ARG A 213 -11.01 -1.15 2.74
N ALA A 214 -11.70 -0.32 3.51
CA ALA A 214 -12.14 -0.69 4.87
C ALA A 214 -13.21 -1.77 4.86
N GLU A 215 -14.14 -1.73 3.91
CA GLU A 215 -15.12 -2.80 3.66
C GLU A 215 -14.40 -4.13 3.38
N ILE A 216 -13.44 -4.13 2.44
CA ILE A 216 -12.62 -5.29 2.13
C ILE A 216 -11.91 -5.82 3.38
N ALA A 217 -11.29 -4.93 4.17
CA ALA A 217 -10.63 -5.32 5.41
C ALA A 217 -11.62 -5.95 6.41
N SER A 218 -12.81 -5.38 6.58
CA SER A 218 -13.87 -5.89 7.46
C SER A 218 -14.35 -7.28 7.04
N VAL A 219 -14.58 -7.51 5.74
CA VAL A 219 -14.98 -8.84 5.22
C VAL A 219 -13.90 -9.90 5.51
N HIS A 220 -12.62 -9.55 5.42
CA HIS A 220 -11.53 -10.45 5.82
C HIS A 220 -11.52 -10.75 7.34
N MET A 221 -12.13 -9.89 8.17
CA MET A 221 -12.28 -10.13 9.61
C MET A 221 -13.41 -11.10 9.94
N ALA A 222 -14.34 -11.35 9.02
CA ALA A 222 -15.42 -12.30 9.22
C ALA A 222 -14.94 -13.77 9.17
N GLU A 223 -15.70 -14.65 9.82
CA GLU A 223 -15.51 -16.09 9.74
C GLU A 223 -16.87 -16.79 9.56
N PRO A 224 -17.10 -17.49 8.42
CA PRO A 224 -16.23 -17.56 7.25
C PRO A 224 -16.15 -16.22 6.49
N VAL A 225 -15.08 -16.03 5.72
CA VAL A 225 -14.93 -14.89 4.79
C VAL A 225 -15.94 -15.01 3.64
N ASP A 226 -16.63 -13.92 3.33
CA ASP A 226 -17.54 -13.81 2.17
C ASP A 226 -16.75 -13.44 0.89
N TRP A 227 -16.28 -14.47 0.19
CA TRP A 227 -15.51 -14.29 -1.05
C TRP A 227 -16.31 -13.66 -2.20
N PRO A 228 -17.58 -14.02 -2.45
CA PRO A 228 -18.43 -13.30 -3.41
C PRO A 228 -18.50 -11.79 -3.14
N GLU A 229 -18.64 -11.37 -1.88
CA GLU A 229 -18.62 -9.96 -1.49
C GLU A 229 -17.27 -9.31 -1.80
N LEU A 230 -16.14 -9.97 -1.47
CA LEU A 230 -14.80 -9.47 -1.83
C LEU A 230 -14.63 -9.27 -3.33
N VAL A 231 -15.11 -10.19 -4.17
CA VAL A 231 -15.08 -10.03 -5.63
C VAL A 231 -15.85 -8.76 -6.05
N ALA A 232 -17.02 -8.52 -5.47
CA ALA A 232 -17.82 -7.34 -5.78
C ALA A 232 -17.10 -6.04 -5.34
N LEU A 233 -16.58 -6.00 -4.12
CA LEU A 233 -15.85 -4.85 -3.58
C LEU A 233 -14.57 -4.54 -4.37
N TYR A 234 -13.75 -5.55 -4.69
CA TYR A 234 -12.57 -5.35 -5.53
C TYR A 234 -12.92 -4.92 -6.95
N THR A 235 -14.05 -5.41 -7.50
CA THR A 235 -14.54 -4.96 -8.81
C THR A 235 -14.95 -3.49 -8.79
N GLU A 236 -15.56 -3.03 -7.69
CA GLU A 236 -15.88 -1.62 -7.51
C GLU A 236 -14.63 -0.76 -7.31
N LEU A 237 -13.71 -1.20 -6.46
CA LEU A 237 -12.45 -0.50 -6.22
C LEU A 237 -11.62 -0.39 -7.50
N ALA A 238 -11.57 -1.44 -8.34
CA ALA A 238 -10.84 -1.41 -9.61
C ALA A 238 -11.40 -0.39 -10.60
N ARG A 239 -12.71 -0.07 -10.54
CA ARG A 239 -13.30 0.99 -11.35
C ARG A 239 -12.92 2.38 -10.84
N LEU A 240 -12.82 2.54 -9.52
CA LEU A 240 -12.51 3.83 -8.89
C LEU A 240 -11.00 4.13 -8.93
N VAL A 241 -10.17 3.11 -8.72
CA VAL A 241 -8.71 3.18 -8.68
C VAL A 241 -8.14 2.09 -9.60
N PRO A 242 -8.05 2.35 -10.93
CA PRO A 242 -7.50 1.39 -11.87
C PRO A 242 -6.01 1.17 -11.60
N SER A 243 -5.68 0.02 -11.00
CA SER A 243 -4.30 -0.38 -10.75
C SER A 243 -4.16 -1.90 -10.84
N GLY A 244 -3.01 -2.37 -11.32
CA GLY A 244 -2.78 -3.81 -11.38
C GLY A 244 -2.61 -4.45 -10.00
N ALA A 245 -2.33 -3.69 -8.94
CA ALA A 245 -2.34 -4.19 -7.56
C ALA A 245 -3.78 -4.53 -7.11
N VAL A 246 -4.74 -3.65 -7.39
CA VAL A 246 -6.17 -3.90 -7.11
C VAL A 246 -6.68 -5.08 -7.96
N GLU A 247 -6.34 -5.12 -9.24
CA GLU A 247 -6.71 -6.23 -10.13
C GLU A 247 -6.09 -7.57 -9.69
N LEU A 248 -4.86 -7.55 -9.17
CA LEU A 248 -4.21 -8.76 -8.63
C LEU A 248 -4.94 -9.27 -7.38
N ASN A 249 -5.32 -8.37 -6.46
CA ASN A 249 -6.13 -8.74 -5.31
C ASN A 249 -7.52 -9.27 -5.73
N ARG A 250 -8.13 -8.67 -6.76
CA ARG A 250 -9.38 -9.17 -7.36
C ARG A 250 -9.21 -10.58 -7.92
N ALA A 251 -8.08 -10.89 -8.57
CA ALA A 251 -7.79 -12.23 -9.08
C ALA A 251 -7.73 -13.26 -7.94
N ILE A 252 -7.13 -12.91 -6.80
CA ILE A 252 -7.12 -13.78 -5.61
C ILE A 252 -8.54 -14.07 -5.12
N ALA A 253 -9.39 -13.03 -5.00
CA ALA A 253 -10.78 -13.22 -4.60
C ALA A 253 -11.57 -14.10 -5.60
N VAL A 254 -11.34 -13.90 -6.91
CA VAL A 254 -11.93 -14.75 -7.97
C VAL A 254 -11.46 -16.20 -7.85
N ALA A 255 -10.21 -16.44 -7.46
CA ALA A 255 -9.67 -17.79 -7.29
C ALA A 255 -10.43 -18.60 -6.22
N GLU A 256 -10.95 -17.93 -5.20
CA GLU A 256 -11.71 -18.56 -4.11
C GLU A 256 -13.18 -18.82 -4.47
N VAL A 257 -13.75 -18.04 -5.40
CA VAL A 257 -15.15 -18.20 -5.83
C VAL A 257 -15.27 -19.11 -7.06
N ALA A 258 -14.45 -18.86 -8.08
CA ALA A 258 -14.57 -19.45 -9.41
C ALA A 258 -13.43 -20.43 -9.75
N GLY A 259 -12.46 -20.58 -8.85
CA GLY A 259 -11.31 -21.47 -9.04
C GLY A 259 -10.10 -20.79 -9.68
N PRO A 260 -8.96 -21.51 -9.75
CA PRO A 260 -7.68 -20.93 -10.15
C PRO A 260 -7.58 -20.55 -11.64
N GLU A 261 -8.31 -21.21 -12.54
CA GLU A 261 -8.24 -20.92 -13.99
C GLU A 261 -8.73 -19.50 -14.34
N PRO A 262 -9.95 -19.06 -13.94
CA PRO A 262 -10.39 -17.69 -14.24
C PRO A 262 -9.51 -16.62 -13.58
N ALA A 263 -8.95 -16.91 -12.40
CA ALA A 263 -8.03 -16.02 -11.73
C ALA A 263 -6.70 -15.87 -12.49
N LEU A 264 -6.17 -16.97 -13.03
CA LEU A 264 -4.92 -16.96 -13.79
C LEU A 264 -5.04 -16.10 -15.05
N VAL A 265 -6.20 -16.11 -15.73
CA VAL A 265 -6.45 -15.23 -16.89
C VAL A 265 -6.35 -13.75 -16.52
N ILE A 266 -6.82 -13.37 -15.33
CA ILE A 266 -6.70 -11.98 -14.84
C ILE A 266 -5.23 -11.65 -14.58
N VAL A 267 -4.49 -12.55 -13.93
CA VAL A 267 -3.05 -12.37 -13.63
C VAL A 267 -2.23 -12.25 -14.92
N GLU A 268 -2.48 -13.11 -15.90
CA GLU A 268 -1.78 -13.08 -17.19
C GLU A 268 -2.05 -11.75 -17.92
N ARG A 269 -3.28 -11.21 -17.87
CA ARG A 269 -3.57 -9.89 -18.45
C ARG A 269 -2.77 -8.77 -17.79
N ILE A 270 -2.54 -8.83 -16.48
CA ILE A 270 -1.70 -7.85 -15.77
C ILE A 270 -0.24 -7.91 -16.25
N GLU A 271 0.27 -9.12 -16.56
CA GLU A 271 1.64 -9.32 -17.10
C GLU A 271 1.80 -8.75 -18.53
N PHE A 272 0.73 -8.69 -19.33
CA PHE A 272 0.79 -8.19 -20.71
C PHE A 272 0.70 -6.66 -20.83
N GLU A 273 0.31 -5.95 -19.78
CA GLU A 273 0.35 -4.48 -19.76
C GLU A 273 1.72 -4.01 -19.27
N PRO A 274 2.48 -3.20 -20.03
CA PRO A 274 3.75 -2.64 -19.58
C PRO A 274 3.53 -1.83 -18.30
N SER A 275 3.79 -2.43 -17.16
CA SER A 275 3.50 -1.86 -15.85
C SER A 275 4.64 -2.15 -14.90
N GLU A 276 4.79 -1.31 -13.86
CA GLU A 276 5.81 -1.49 -12.84
C GLU A 276 5.70 -2.84 -12.08
N LEU A 277 4.60 -3.59 -12.29
CA LEU A 277 4.24 -4.81 -11.57
C LEU A 277 5.04 -6.05 -11.96
N ASP A 278 5.73 -6.06 -13.11
CA ASP A 278 6.64 -7.16 -13.48
C ASP A 278 7.73 -7.40 -12.43
N HIS A 279 8.06 -6.35 -11.67
CA HIS A 279 9.07 -6.37 -10.61
C HIS A 279 8.47 -6.68 -9.23
N TYR A 280 7.17 -6.97 -9.14
CA TYR A 280 6.49 -7.21 -7.87
C TYR A 280 6.54 -8.69 -7.51
N CYS A 281 7.16 -9.00 -6.38
CA CYS A 281 7.18 -10.35 -5.80
C CYS A 281 5.77 -10.97 -5.71
N SER A 282 4.77 -10.18 -5.34
CA SER A 282 3.39 -10.63 -5.13
C SER A 282 2.69 -11.11 -6.40
N LEU A 283 3.00 -10.51 -7.57
CA LEU A 283 2.46 -10.94 -8.85
C LEU A 283 2.90 -12.37 -9.15
N HIS A 284 4.23 -12.58 -9.16
CA HIS A 284 4.85 -13.88 -9.41
C HIS A 284 4.46 -14.93 -8.36
N SER A 285 4.30 -14.53 -7.10
CA SER A 285 3.87 -15.43 -6.02
C SER A 285 2.42 -15.89 -6.19
N THR A 286 1.52 -14.99 -6.58
CA THR A 286 0.11 -15.30 -6.83
C THR A 286 -0.02 -16.22 -8.05
N ARG A 287 0.66 -15.88 -9.15
CA ARG A 287 0.73 -16.71 -10.35
C ARG A 287 1.21 -18.12 -10.03
N ALA A 288 2.28 -18.23 -9.24
CA ALA A 288 2.83 -19.52 -8.86
C ALA A 288 1.85 -20.37 -8.04
N ASP A 289 1.10 -19.76 -7.11
CA ASP A 289 0.09 -20.48 -6.33
C ASP A 289 -1.10 -20.95 -7.17
N LEU A 290 -1.59 -20.12 -8.08
CA LEU A 290 -2.64 -20.51 -9.03
C LEU A 290 -2.18 -21.68 -9.89
N LEU A 291 -0.98 -21.62 -10.47
CA LEU A 291 -0.40 -22.70 -11.25
C LEU A 291 -0.20 -23.98 -10.44
N ARG A 292 0.20 -23.85 -9.16
CA ARG A 292 0.30 -24.99 -8.23
C ARG A 292 -1.06 -25.65 -8.03
N ARG A 293 -2.11 -24.87 -7.75
CA ARG A 293 -3.49 -25.36 -7.57
C ARG A 293 -4.03 -26.07 -8.83
N LEU A 294 -3.54 -25.69 -10.01
CA LEU A 294 -3.83 -26.32 -11.30
C LEU A 294 -2.99 -27.58 -11.59
N GLY A 295 -2.05 -27.94 -10.72
CA GLY A 295 -1.11 -29.04 -10.96
C GLY A 295 -0.02 -28.72 -11.98
N ARG A 296 0.08 -27.47 -12.47
CA ARG A 296 1.10 -27.01 -13.43
C ARG A 296 2.44 -26.78 -12.74
N THR A 297 3.05 -27.88 -12.31
CA THR A 297 4.17 -27.90 -11.36
C THR A 297 5.41 -27.13 -11.86
N ILE A 298 5.77 -27.25 -13.13
CA ILE A 298 6.96 -26.58 -13.67
C ILE A 298 6.75 -25.09 -13.82
N ASP A 299 5.59 -24.68 -14.36
CA ASP A 299 5.21 -23.28 -14.45
C ASP A 299 5.17 -22.63 -13.05
N ALA A 300 4.61 -23.33 -12.06
CA ALA A 300 4.57 -22.88 -10.67
C ALA A 300 5.98 -22.72 -10.08
N ARG A 301 6.87 -23.69 -10.32
CA ARG A 301 8.27 -23.64 -9.87
C ARG A 301 9.02 -22.46 -10.48
N TYR A 302 8.82 -22.20 -11.77
CA TYR A 302 9.39 -21.05 -12.45
C TYR A 302 8.89 -19.73 -11.85
N ALA A 303 7.58 -19.58 -11.69
CA ALA A 303 6.96 -18.38 -11.12
C ALA A 303 7.41 -18.12 -9.66
N TYR A 304 7.46 -19.15 -8.80
CA TYR A 304 8.03 -19.00 -7.46
C TYR A 304 9.51 -18.63 -7.50
N GLY A 305 10.27 -19.15 -8.47
CA GLY A 305 11.66 -18.76 -8.70
C GLY A 305 11.82 -17.27 -9.02
N ARG A 306 10.93 -16.71 -9.86
CA ARG A 306 10.88 -15.27 -10.15
C ARG A 306 10.52 -14.46 -8.92
N ALA A 307 9.50 -14.86 -8.16
CA ALA A 307 9.16 -14.23 -6.88
C ALA A 307 10.36 -14.20 -5.91
N LEU A 308 11.12 -15.30 -5.83
CA LEU A 308 12.29 -15.42 -4.95
C LEU A 308 13.45 -14.48 -5.34
N GLN A 309 13.58 -14.15 -6.62
CA GLN A 309 14.56 -13.17 -7.12
C GLN A 309 14.15 -11.73 -6.75
N LEU A 310 12.86 -11.46 -6.65
CA LEU A 310 12.31 -10.12 -6.41
C LEU A 310 12.07 -9.80 -4.93
N THR A 311 11.87 -10.80 -4.07
CA THR A 311 11.64 -10.56 -2.64
C THR A 311 12.85 -9.97 -1.93
N ARG A 312 12.60 -8.96 -1.10
CA ARG A 312 13.56 -8.34 -0.18
C ARG A 312 13.33 -8.73 1.28
N SER A 313 12.25 -9.46 1.56
CA SER A 313 11.81 -9.86 2.90
C SER A 313 12.27 -11.28 3.20
N GLU A 314 13.05 -11.46 4.27
CA GLU A 314 13.55 -12.78 4.65
C GLU A 314 12.43 -13.75 5.08
N PRO A 315 11.38 -13.32 5.81
CA PRO A 315 10.19 -14.15 6.03
C PRO A 315 9.51 -14.62 4.74
N GLU A 316 9.34 -13.73 3.75
CA GLU A 316 8.79 -14.11 2.43
C GLU A 316 9.71 -15.09 1.70
N ARG A 317 11.03 -14.85 1.73
CA ARG A 317 12.02 -15.75 1.13
C ARG A 317 11.91 -17.16 1.70
N ARG A 318 11.74 -17.31 3.02
CA ARG A 318 11.51 -18.62 3.67
C ARG A 318 10.20 -19.24 3.22
N PHE A 319 9.12 -18.46 3.20
CA PHE A 319 7.81 -18.92 2.73
C PHE A 319 7.87 -19.47 1.29
N LEU A 320 8.48 -18.72 0.36
CA LEU A 320 8.59 -19.10 -1.05
C LEU A 320 9.44 -20.36 -1.22
N LYS A 321 10.57 -20.46 -0.50
CA LYS A 321 11.40 -21.68 -0.50
C LYS A 321 10.63 -22.91 -0.02
N ARG A 322 9.82 -22.77 1.04
CA ARG A 322 8.96 -23.84 1.54
C ARG A 322 7.94 -24.28 0.48
N ARG A 323 7.25 -23.34 -0.16
CA ARG A 323 6.30 -23.65 -1.26
C ARG A 323 6.96 -24.38 -2.42
N ILE A 324 8.16 -23.98 -2.83
CA ILE A 324 8.94 -24.67 -3.89
C ILE A 324 9.29 -26.12 -3.47
N ALA A 325 9.59 -26.35 -2.19
CA ALA A 325 9.92 -27.67 -1.66
C ALA A 325 8.70 -28.59 -1.52
N GLU A 326 7.50 -28.02 -1.32
CA GLU A 326 6.23 -28.75 -1.30
C GLU A 326 5.79 -29.23 -2.70
N LEU A 327 6.33 -28.64 -3.77
CA LEU A 327 6.02 -29.06 -5.15
C LEU A 327 6.65 -30.41 -5.49
N PRO A 328 5.91 -31.33 -6.16
CA PRO A 328 6.45 -32.60 -6.59
C PRO A 328 7.66 -32.42 -7.54
N PRO A 329 8.57 -33.41 -7.60
CA PRO A 329 9.66 -33.37 -8.57
C PRO A 329 9.07 -33.32 -9.99
N PRO A 330 9.59 -32.45 -10.87
CA PRO A 330 9.06 -32.33 -12.22
C PRO A 330 9.31 -33.63 -13.01
N ALA A 331 8.30 -34.09 -13.76
CA ALA A 331 8.50 -35.20 -14.67
C ALA A 331 9.36 -34.74 -15.87
N ALA A 332 10.18 -35.64 -16.42
CA ALA A 332 11.07 -35.30 -17.54
C ALA A 332 10.31 -34.79 -18.78
N ALA A 333 9.14 -35.38 -19.07
CA ALA A 333 8.28 -34.97 -20.19
C ALA A 333 7.69 -33.56 -20.01
N ASP A 334 7.34 -33.18 -18.78
CA ASP A 334 6.82 -31.84 -18.51
C ASP A 334 7.92 -30.78 -18.70
N CYS A 335 9.18 -31.11 -18.39
CA CYS A 335 10.32 -30.22 -18.57
C CYS A 335 10.57 -29.90 -20.05
N GLU A 336 10.50 -30.90 -20.92
CA GLU A 336 10.65 -30.70 -22.37
C GLU A 336 9.52 -29.81 -22.91
N ALA A 337 8.26 -30.12 -22.57
CA ALA A 337 7.11 -29.33 -22.99
C ALA A 337 7.13 -27.88 -22.46
N PHE A 338 7.70 -27.64 -21.28
CA PHE A 338 7.88 -26.30 -20.74
C PHE A 338 8.87 -25.48 -21.58
N TRP A 339 10.02 -26.05 -21.93
CA TRP A 339 11.03 -25.34 -22.71
C TRP A 339 10.59 -25.11 -24.16
N ASP A 340 9.86 -26.06 -24.76
CA ASP A 340 9.29 -25.88 -26.09
C ASP A 340 8.27 -24.73 -26.10
N ASN A 341 7.35 -24.70 -25.13
CA ASN A 341 6.39 -23.60 -24.98
C ASN A 341 7.07 -22.26 -24.65
N ALA A 342 8.15 -22.27 -23.86
CA ALA A 342 8.91 -21.04 -23.56
C ALA A 342 9.61 -20.51 -24.81
N LEU A 343 10.18 -21.37 -25.65
CA LEU A 343 10.79 -21.00 -26.92
C LEU A 343 9.74 -20.43 -27.89
N ASP A 344 8.56 -21.03 -27.94
CA ASP A 344 7.49 -20.53 -28.82
C ASP A 344 6.92 -19.19 -28.34
N ARG A 345 6.85 -18.94 -27.03
CA ARG A 345 6.52 -17.61 -26.47
C ARG A 345 7.58 -16.56 -26.82
N ILE A 346 8.87 -16.92 -26.74
CA ILE A 346 9.98 -16.02 -27.11
C ILE A 346 9.91 -15.68 -28.61
N LYS A 347 9.63 -16.66 -29.47
CA LYS A 347 9.46 -16.44 -30.91
C LYS A 347 8.25 -15.54 -31.19
N ALA A 348 7.10 -15.82 -30.58
CA ALA A 348 5.89 -15.02 -30.76
C ALA A 348 6.06 -13.57 -30.27
N ALA A 349 6.79 -13.34 -29.18
CA ALA A 349 7.12 -11.99 -28.70
C ALA A 349 8.07 -11.26 -29.66
N ALA A 350 9.09 -11.96 -30.20
CA ALA A 350 9.99 -11.39 -31.20
C ALA A 350 9.26 -11.04 -32.52
N GLU A 351 8.30 -11.87 -32.94
CA GLU A 351 7.44 -11.61 -34.11
C GLU A 351 6.46 -10.45 -33.86
N ALA A 352 5.97 -10.26 -32.63
CA ALA A 352 5.10 -9.14 -32.27
C ALA A 352 5.85 -7.79 -32.22
N ASP A 353 7.08 -7.77 -31.70
CA ASP A 353 7.97 -6.59 -31.73
C ASP A 353 8.32 -6.20 -33.18
N GLU A 354 8.54 -7.18 -34.08
CA GLU A 354 8.76 -6.92 -35.52
C GLU A 354 7.52 -6.37 -36.24
N ILE A 355 6.30 -6.65 -35.75
CA ILE A 355 5.04 -6.11 -36.29
C ILE A 355 4.76 -4.71 -35.74
N GLU A 356 5.08 -4.44 -34.47
CA GLU A 356 4.90 -3.11 -33.85
C GLU A 356 5.85 -2.05 -34.46
N ASP A 357 7.06 -2.45 -34.89
CA ASP A 357 7.98 -1.60 -35.67
C ASP A 357 7.50 -1.35 -37.13
N ALA A 358 6.54 -2.14 -37.63
CA ALA A 358 6.05 -2.06 -39.01
C ALA A 358 4.73 -1.29 -39.18
N GLU A 359 3.93 -1.09 -38.11
CA GLU A 359 2.63 -0.40 -38.17
C GLU A 359 2.55 0.81 -37.22
N ALA A 360 3.21 1.92 -37.59
CA ALA A 360 2.86 3.24 -37.05
C ALA A 360 2.32 4.16 -38.16
N PRO A 361 1.11 4.70 -37.98
CA PRO A 361 0.97 6.16 -38.04
C PRO A 361 0.34 6.70 -36.74
N ALA A 362 1.17 7.45 -36.03
CA ALA A 362 0.83 8.19 -34.83
C ALA A 362 -0.02 9.43 -35.17
N GLU A 363 -1.35 9.36 -35.03
CA GLU A 363 -2.15 10.61 -34.92
C GLU A 363 -3.43 10.51 -34.10
N ASP A 364 -4.05 9.34 -33.90
CA ASP A 364 -5.38 9.27 -33.27
C ASP A 364 -5.36 9.13 -31.72
N ALA A 365 -4.30 8.58 -31.14
CA ALA A 365 -4.17 8.40 -29.68
C ALA A 365 -3.98 9.72 -28.90
N ARG A 366 -3.50 10.80 -29.57
CA ARG A 366 -3.36 12.13 -28.96
C ARG A 366 -4.67 12.92 -28.94
N ALA A 367 -5.64 12.56 -29.78
CA ALA A 367 -6.94 13.24 -29.86
C ALA A 367 -7.93 12.79 -28.75
N GLN A 368 -7.86 11.52 -28.33
CA GLN A 368 -8.71 10.99 -27.25
C GLN A 368 -8.28 11.42 -25.84
N ARG A 369 -6.98 11.67 -25.60
CA ARG A 369 -6.47 12.19 -24.31
C ARG A 369 -6.92 13.61 -23.95
N ARG A 370 -7.52 14.38 -24.86
CA ARG A 370 -7.96 15.77 -24.63
C ARG A 370 -9.42 15.95 -24.20
N ARG A 371 -10.18 14.87 -23.93
CA ARG A 371 -11.64 14.95 -23.66
C ARG A 371 -12.14 14.35 -22.35
N LEU A 372 -11.27 14.01 -21.39
CA LEU A 372 -11.70 13.55 -20.06
C LEU A 372 -11.48 14.66 -19.01
N PRO A 373 -12.50 15.01 -18.21
CA PRO A 373 -12.34 15.91 -17.07
C PRO A 373 -11.47 15.25 -15.99
N ALA A 374 -10.83 16.08 -15.16
CA ALA A 374 -9.76 15.73 -14.25
C ALA A 374 -10.15 14.70 -13.16
N ASP A 375 -9.82 13.43 -13.38
CA ASP A 375 -9.64 12.42 -12.34
C ASP A 375 -8.15 12.42 -11.96
N ALA A 376 -7.81 12.98 -10.79
CA ALA A 376 -6.47 12.83 -10.24
C ALA A 376 -6.31 11.38 -9.75
N PRO A 377 -5.30 10.62 -10.23
CA PRO A 377 -5.07 9.25 -9.77
C PRO A 377 -4.71 9.25 -8.27
N ASP A 378 -5.20 8.25 -7.53
CA ASP A 378 -4.84 8.02 -6.13
C ASP A 378 -3.31 7.83 -6.02
N PRO A 379 -2.57 8.77 -5.39
CA PRO A 379 -1.11 8.66 -5.28
C PRO A 379 -0.67 7.45 -4.43
N ALA A 380 -1.58 6.80 -3.70
CA ALA A 380 -1.32 5.59 -2.93
C ALA A 380 -1.59 4.27 -3.68
N ALA A 381 -2.08 4.30 -4.93
CA ALA A 381 -2.42 3.09 -5.67
C ALA A 381 -1.22 2.13 -5.88
N HIS A 382 0.00 2.66 -5.97
CA HIS A 382 1.25 1.88 -6.08
C HIS A 382 1.76 1.35 -4.73
N LEU A 383 1.22 1.86 -3.62
CA LEU A 383 1.63 1.52 -2.26
C LEU A 383 0.78 0.40 -1.65
N GLU A 384 -0.18 -0.14 -2.40
CA GLU A 384 -0.95 -1.31 -1.98
C GLU A 384 -0.03 -2.53 -1.90
N HIS A 385 0.37 -2.86 -0.67
CA HIS A 385 0.89 -4.19 -0.39
C HIS A 385 -0.22 -5.20 -0.65
N VAL A 386 -0.08 -5.94 -1.75
CA VAL A 386 -0.77 -7.22 -1.96
C VAL A 386 -0.35 -8.09 -0.78
N GLN A 387 -1.21 -8.15 0.23
CA GLN A 387 -0.97 -9.06 1.34
C GLN A 387 -0.90 -10.46 0.73
N PRO A 388 0.07 -11.28 1.12
CA PRO A 388 0.07 -12.68 0.77
C PRO A 388 -1.14 -13.36 1.44
N GLN A 389 -2.31 -13.19 0.83
CA GLN A 389 -3.57 -13.83 1.19
C GLN A 389 -3.63 -15.25 0.61
N LEU A 390 -2.48 -15.94 0.55
CA LEU A 390 -2.37 -17.22 -0.12
C LEU A 390 -3.32 -18.21 0.58
N ALA A 391 -4.22 -18.77 -0.22
CA ALA A 391 -5.43 -19.42 0.21
C ALA A 391 -5.22 -20.71 1.02
N LYS A 392 -6.25 -21.02 1.82
CA LYS A 392 -6.55 -22.23 2.59
C LYS A 392 -5.72 -23.48 2.30
N ARG A 393 -5.47 -24.25 3.38
CA ARG A 393 -5.29 -25.71 3.29
C ARG A 393 -6.41 -26.30 2.45
N GLU A 394 -6.04 -27.03 1.40
CA GLU A 394 -6.94 -27.93 0.67
C GLU A 394 -7.69 -28.78 1.72
N ARG A 395 -9.02 -28.61 1.83
CA ARG A 395 -9.83 -29.61 2.54
C ARG A 395 -9.67 -30.90 1.73
N PRO A 396 -9.35 -32.04 2.37
CA PRO A 396 -9.38 -33.31 1.66
C PRO A 396 -10.78 -33.49 1.05
N PRO A 397 -10.90 -34.09 -0.13
CA PRO A 397 -12.19 -34.34 -0.75
C PRO A 397 -13.08 -35.07 0.26
N HIS A 398 -14.29 -34.53 0.50
CA HIS A 398 -15.30 -35.23 1.28
C HIS A 398 -15.38 -36.67 0.80
N GLY A 399 -15.22 -37.60 1.74
CA GLY A 399 -15.22 -39.02 1.47
C GLY A 399 -16.41 -39.41 0.61
N ALA A 400 -16.14 -40.18 -0.44
CA ALA A 400 -17.15 -40.99 -1.06
C ALA A 400 -17.71 -41.93 0.03
N ASP A 401 -18.98 -41.76 0.35
CA ASP A 401 -19.77 -42.78 1.02
C ASP A 401 -19.68 -44.08 0.21
N HIS A 402 -19.09 -45.11 0.82
CA HIS A 402 -19.43 -46.52 0.58
C HIS A 402 -19.26 -47.34 1.85
#